data_AF-A0A3D5CHJ0-F1
#
_entry.id   AF-A0A3D5CHJ0-F1
#
_cell.length_a   1.000
_cell.length_b   1.000
_cell.length_c   1.000
_cell.angle_alpha   90.00
_cell.angle_beta   90.00
_cell.angle_gamma   90.00
#
_symmetry.space_group_name_H-M   'P 1'
#
loop_
_entity.id
_entity.type
_entity.pdbx_description
1 polymer ?
#
loop_
_entity_poly.entity_id
_entity_poly.type
_entity_poly.pdbx_seq_one_letter_code
_entity_poly.pdbx_strand_id
1 'polypeptide(L)'
;MPRRHAPLPSTLSTPFAYAEARAMGVTAGRLRGSDLERPFHATRILPDPATRSAFAGPQAIDARVRARVLERARAYSRVMSRRGFFTGMTAA
;
A
#
# COMPACT_ATOMS: atom_id res chain seq x y z
N MET A 1 1.91 19.31 -19.82
CA MET A 1 2.51 19.23 -18.47
C MET A 1 1.81 18.15 -17.66
N PRO A 2 2.53 17.25 -16.96
CA PRO A 2 1.90 16.29 -16.07
C PRO A 2 1.14 17.06 -14.96
N ARG A 3 -0.17 16.84 -14.86
CA ARG A 3 -0.99 17.45 -13.80
C ARG A 3 -0.61 16.77 -12.48
N ARG A 4 -0.08 17.56 -11.55
CA ARG A 4 0.23 17.08 -10.19
C ARG A 4 -1.07 16.57 -9.54
N HIS A 5 -1.05 15.35 -9.02
CA HIS A 5 -2.20 14.81 -8.30
C HIS A 5 -2.48 15.62 -7.03
N ALA A 6 -3.75 15.81 -6.69
CA ALA A 6 -4.13 16.41 -5.43
C ALA A 6 -3.55 15.58 -4.25
N PRO A 7 -3.09 16.20 -3.16
CA PRO A 7 -2.55 15.46 -2.03
C PRO A 7 -3.61 14.55 -1.40
N LEU A 8 -3.19 13.42 -0.84
CA LEU A 8 -4.05 12.60 0.02
C LEU A 8 -4.04 13.19 1.44
N PRO A 9 -5.10 12.96 2.25
CA PRO A 9 -5.09 13.32 3.66
C PRO A 9 -3.91 12.69 4.40
N SER A 10 -3.21 13.45 5.22
CA SER A 10 -2.03 12.98 5.97
C SER A 10 -2.38 11.94 7.05
N THR A 11 -3.62 11.90 7.50
CA THR A 11 -4.14 10.92 8.47
C THR A 11 -4.42 9.56 7.84
N LEU A 12 -4.38 9.45 6.51
CA LEU A 12 -4.63 8.20 5.80
C LEU A 12 -3.39 7.31 5.86
N SER A 13 -3.47 6.21 6.61
CA SER A 13 -2.39 5.23 6.68
C SER A 13 -2.15 4.57 5.32
N THR A 14 -0.90 4.17 5.03
CA THR A 14 -0.59 3.38 3.82
C THR A 14 -0.15 1.98 4.24
N PRO A 15 -0.72 0.90 3.66
CA PRO A 15 -1.81 0.86 2.68
C PRO A 15 -3.20 1.17 3.27
N PHE A 16 -4.15 1.66 2.45
CA PHE A 16 -5.51 2.00 2.89
C PHE A 16 -6.61 1.36 2.05
N ALA A 17 -7.82 1.31 2.63
CA ALA A 17 -9.02 0.87 1.92
C ALA A 17 -9.64 2.03 1.13
N TYR A 18 -10.16 1.74 -0.06
CA TYR A 18 -10.84 2.71 -0.93
C TYR A 18 -12.03 3.36 -0.21
N ALA A 19 -12.83 2.56 0.51
CA ALA A 19 -13.99 3.04 1.26
C ALA A 19 -13.61 4.00 2.40
N GLU A 20 -12.51 3.71 3.10
CA GLU A 20 -11.97 4.57 4.15
C GLU A 20 -11.54 5.94 3.59
N ALA A 21 -10.81 5.96 2.47
CA ALA A 21 -10.44 7.23 1.83
C ALA A 21 -11.67 8.01 1.31
N ARG A 22 -12.70 7.30 0.82
CA ARG A 22 -13.98 7.93 0.44
C ARG A 22 -14.69 8.56 1.63
N ALA A 23 -14.69 7.89 2.78
CA ALA A 23 -15.28 8.42 4.02
C ALA A 23 -14.56 9.68 4.51
N MET A 24 -13.25 9.81 4.24
CA MET A 24 -12.47 11.04 4.49
C MET A 24 -12.66 12.13 3.41
N GLY A 25 -13.59 11.97 2.47
CA GLY A 25 -13.88 12.97 1.44
C GLY A 25 -13.01 12.91 0.19
N VAL A 26 -12.13 11.91 0.04
CA VAL A 26 -11.30 11.78 -1.17
C VAL A 26 -12.17 11.40 -2.38
N THR A 27 -11.94 12.08 -3.51
CA THR A 27 -12.73 11.84 -4.73
C THR A 27 -12.34 10.53 -5.41
N ALA A 28 -13.30 9.91 -6.11
CA ALA A 28 -13.05 8.69 -6.88
C ALA A 28 -11.97 8.89 -7.96
N GLY A 29 -11.95 10.06 -8.62
CA GLY A 29 -10.93 10.41 -9.60
C GLY A 29 -9.52 10.41 -9.01
N ARG A 30 -9.35 10.96 -7.80
CA ARG A 30 -8.06 10.94 -7.11
C ARG A 30 -7.60 9.53 -6.76
N LEU A 31 -8.52 8.66 -6.32
CA LEU A 31 -8.27 7.26 -5.97
C LEU A 31 -8.02 6.33 -7.19
N ARG A 32 -8.12 6.89 -8.40
CA ARG A 32 -7.75 6.27 -9.68
C ARG A 32 -6.46 6.86 -10.27
N GLY A 33 -5.78 7.74 -9.54
CA GLY A 33 -4.49 8.32 -9.95
C GLY A 33 -3.46 7.23 -10.23
N SER A 34 -2.64 7.46 -11.26
CA SER A 34 -1.58 6.54 -11.70
C SER A 34 -0.42 6.43 -10.72
N ASP A 35 -0.34 7.34 -9.75
CA ASP A 35 0.61 7.32 -8.65
C ASP A 35 0.26 6.30 -7.56
N LEU A 36 -0.95 5.71 -7.59
CA LEU A 36 -1.39 4.71 -6.62
C LEU A 36 -1.30 3.30 -7.20
N GLU A 37 -0.71 2.39 -6.44
CA GLU A 37 -0.76 0.97 -6.76
C GLU A 37 -2.09 0.34 -6.30
N ARG A 38 -2.52 -0.70 -7.03
CA ARG A 38 -3.80 -1.39 -6.83
C ARG A 38 -3.59 -2.91 -6.73
N PRO A 39 -2.90 -3.42 -5.69
CA PRO A 39 -2.54 -4.83 -5.61
C PRO A 39 -3.75 -5.74 -5.44
N PHE A 40 -4.78 -5.30 -4.71
CA PHE A 40 -6.02 -6.03 -4.50
C PHE A 40 -7.24 -5.14 -4.76
N HIS A 41 -8.38 -5.79 -4.99
CA HIS A 41 -9.68 -5.12 -5.08
C HIS A 41 -9.88 -4.19 -3.86
N ALA A 42 -10.43 -3.00 -4.08
CA ALA A 42 -10.70 -1.99 -3.03
C ALA A 42 -9.51 -1.52 -2.14
N THR A 43 -8.25 -1.88 -2.44
CA THR A 43 -7.07 -1.42 -1.69
C THR A 43 -6.22 -0.46 -2.52
N ARG A 44 -5.53 0.48 -1.88
CA ARG A 44 -4.58 1.38 -2.53
C ARG A 44 -3.30 1.48 -1.72
N ILE A 45 -2.19 1.65 -2.42
CA ILE A 45 -0.88 1.93 -1.84
C ILE A 45 -0.35 3.20 -2.51
N LEU A 46 0.10 4.16 -1.70
CA LEU A 46 0.94 5.25 -2.18
C LEU A 46 2.40 4.79 -2.04
N PRO A 47 3.12 4.52 -3.13
CA PRO A 47 4.47 3.99 -3.05
C PRO A 47 5.41 4.99 -2.38
N ASP A 48 6.09 4.58 -1.32
CA ASP A 48 7.12 5.40 -0.68
C ASP A 48 8.49 5.17 -1.37
N PRO A 49 9.07 6.18 -2.05
CA PRO A 49 10.40 6.06 -2.64
C PRO A 49 11.50 5.88 -1.59
N ALA A 50 11.35 6.41 -0.38
CA ALA A 50 12.36 6.29 0.67
C ALA A 50 12.51 4.83 1.14
N THR A 51 11.38 4.15 1.40
CA THR A 51 11.35 2.71 1.72
C THR A 51 12.02 1.87 0.64
N ARG A 52 11.87 2.22 -0.66
CA ARG A 52 12.52 1.47 -1.76
C ARG A 52 14.04 1.58 -1.78
N SER A 53 14.58 2.70 -1.33
CA SER A 53 16.03 2.97 -1.34
C SER A 53 16.74 2.57 -0.05
N ALA A 54 16.01 2.19 1.01
CA ALA A 54 16.55 1.95 2.34
C ALA A 54 17.42 0.69 2.49
N PHE A 55 17.46 -0.18 1.49
CA PHE A 55 18.14 -1.48 1.58
C PHE A 55 19.50 -1.45 0.87
N ALA A 56 20.57 -1.61 1.66
CA ALA A 56 21.96 -1.73 1.21
C ALA A 56 22.67 -2.94 1.86
N GLY A 57 23.73 -3.44 1.22
CA GLY A 57 24.53 -4.57 1.70
C GLY A 57 24.16 -5.93 1.08
N PRO A 58 24.86 -7.01 1.47
CA PRO A 58 24.74 -8.34 0.84
C PRO A 58 23.33 -8.93 0.88
N GLN A 59 22.53 -8.57 1.89
CA GLN A 59 21.17 -9.08 2.12
C GLN A 59 20.07 -8.15 1.58
N ALA A 60 20.44 -7.09 0.84
CA ALA A 60 19.49 -6.07 0.40
C ALA A 60 18.37 -6.65 -0.50
N ILE A 61 18.66 -7.69 -1.28
CA ILE A 61 17.67 -8.35 -2.14
C ILE A 61 16.59 -9.02 -1.27
N ASP A 62 16.99 -9.85 -0.31
CA ASP A 62 16.06 -10.57 0.56
C ASP A 62 15.24 -9.60 1.42
N ALA A 63 15.87 -8.53 1.92
CA ALA A 63 15.18 -7.49 2.66
C ALA A 63 14.11 -6.77 1.81
N ARG A 64 14.42 -6.46 0.54
CA ARG A 64 13.44 -5.89 -0.41
C ARG A 64 12.28 -6.84 -0.69
N VAL A 65 12.57 -8.13 -0.89
CA VAL A 65 11.55 -9.16 -1.10
C VAL A 65 10.64 -9.26 0.12
N ARG A 66 11.22 -9.38 1.32
CA ARG A 66 10.46 -9.42 2.58
C ARG A 66 9.60 -8.17 2.77
N ALA A 67 10.15 -6.97 2.54
CA ALA A 67 9.42 -5.72 2.67
C ALA A 67 8.21 -5.66 1.70
N ARG A 68 8.39 -6.08 0.44
CA ARG A 68 7.31 -6.14 -0.55
C ARG A 68 6.24 -7.16 -0.18
N VAL A 69 6.62 -8.31 0.39
CA VAL A 69 5.68 -9.32 0.89
C VAL A 69 4.85 -8.77 2.05
N LEU A 70 5.48 -8.10 3.02
CA LEU A 70 4.80 -7.50 4.16
C LEU A 70 3.87 -6.34 3.75
N GLU A 71 4.30 -5.49 2.81
CA GLU A 71 3.47 -4.42 2.24
C GLU A 71 2.20 -4.99 1.59
N ARG A 72 2.35 -6.06 0.78
CA ARG A 72 1.20 -6.75 0.17
C ARG A 72 0.32 -7.42 1.21
N ALA A 73 0.88 -8.06 2.23
CA ALA A 73 0.10 -8.66 3.31
C ALA A 73 -0.75 -7.61 4.04
N ARG A 74 -0.15 -6.46 4.39
CA ARG A 74 -0.86 -5.32 5.00
C ARG A 74 -1.95 -4.76 4.09
N ALA A 75 -1.74 -4.74 2.77
CA ALA A 75 -2.78 -4.30 1.85
C ALA A 75 -3.93 -5.33 1.80
N TYR A 76 -3.61 -6.61 1.68
CA TYR A 76 -4.61 -7.69 1.65
C TYR A 76 -5.45 -7.74 2.93
N SER A 77 -4.85 -7.50 4.10
CA SER A 77 -5.57 -7.54 5.38
C SER A 77 -6.74 -6.55 5.45
N ARG A 78 -6.72 -5.48 4.65
CA ARG A 78 -7.84 -4.51 4.53
C ARG A 78 -9.10 -5.10 3.88
N VAL A 79 -8.96 -6.16 3.10
CA VAL A 79 -10.06 -6.85 2.39
C VAL A 79 -10.20 -8.32 2.76
N MET A 80 -9.34 -8.79 3.66
CA MET A 80 -9.34 -10.14 4.19
C MET A 80 -10.56 -10.36 5.08
N SER A 81 -11.16 -11.54 4.98
CA SER A 81 -12.24 -11.92 5.90
C SER A 81 -11.71 -11.99 7.34
N ARG A 82 -12.57 -11.75 8.33
CA ARG A 82 -12.19 -11.84 9.76
C ARG A 82 -11.65 -13.20 10.19
N ARG A 83 -11.95 -14.27 9.45
CA ARG A 83 -11.50 -15.64 9.74
C ARG A 83 -10.27 -16.05 8.94
N GLY A 84 -9.78 -15.20 8.05
CA GLY A 84 -8.56 -15.46 7.32
C GLY A 84 -7.34 -15.29 8.23
N PHE A 85 -6.30 -16.08 7.96
CA PHE A 85 -4.97 -15.87 8.51
C PHE A 85 -3.91 -15.98 7.41
N PHE A 86 -2.73 -15.40 7.65
CA PHE A 86 -1.59 -15.53 6.76
C PHE A 86 -0.76 -16.76 7.12
N THR A 87 -0.11 -17.38 6.13
CA THR A 87 0.81 -18.52 6.32
C THR A 87 2.14 -18.26 5.61
N GLY A 88 3.24 -18.76 6.17
CA GLY A 88 4.59 -18.63 5.60
C GLY A 88 5.34 -17.39 6.08
N MET A 89 6.11 -16.73 5.20
CA MET A 89 7.01 -15.60 5.50
C MET A 89 6.33 -14.38 6.19
N THR A 90 5.00 -14.33 6.17
CA THR A 90 4.14 -13.31 6.79
C THR A 90 3.64 -13.67 8.19
N ALA A 91 3.81 -14.93 8.62
CA ALA A 91 3.58 -15.37 9.99
C ALA A 91 4.91 -15.26 10.75
N ALA A 92 5.06 -14.21 11.55
CA ALA A 92 6.19 -14.00 12.45
C ALA A 92 5.66 -13.57 13.81
#